data_AF-A0AAP4DJJ6-F1
#
_entry.id   AF-A0AAP4DJJ6-F1
#
_cell.length_a   1.000
_cell.length_b   1.000
_cell.length_c   1.000
_cell.angle_alpha   90.00
_cell.angle_beta   90.00
_cell.angle_gamma   90.00
#
_symmetry.space_group_name_H-M   'P 1'
#
loop_
_entity.id
_entity.type
_entity.pdbx_description
1 polymer ?
#
loop_
_entity_poly.entity_id
_entity_poly.type
_entity_poly.pdbx_seq_one_letter_code
_entity_poly.pdbx_strand_id
1 'polypeptide(L)'
;MKQEELVIRKAEPENGDWETFLMRPLPERPGYERENGLAFTRLAVRILGTPYDETEYYNKLFELSSHENIHVLSETLDKTIAPETFQALQHIHSVNQKEKGLSVSRFVAFLDGGRLLAKHADPLMHRRLRTAFMTLLETFADRHENGLNHPDFRRVLLDVSKFSLNHLNPWLEQADIEREMPKVVWYGDATKSQLYFLYYLMLIGCDVLLFHPAAEDPFSLIDPDEELSFVIKLPATGGLEPFPKEKPDRTSTTAYRSTKEIEHVLNHEESMMYKPWQFRDHTPQSVTLKTTYDELFLIAKERAFIRPQFKADRERVAVPNLFAKVMGVSKDTKEYWNRLHTAADYQETHMIRSFPFTEELKANYQYHYSQVLNEEGAIDADRLKRSNIWQYKHLPSGVQSAIANVISDMCRNPGLKALPGEQARDAAIYLFRQATNLPASLLQLIQTFDYAQTVPKLVLYHTEQNGELTRSDAAALLFLNKFGVDIILYNPPGHQDIEHYIEESQFDVHWLEDMVFRQEYKEPSLVRKLFRTITQKQGE
;
A
#
# COMPACT_ATOMS: atom_id res chain seq x y z
N MET A 1 56.01 20.09 -21.55
CA MET A 1 55.02 19.05 -21.92
C MET A 1 53.86 19.15 -20.95
N LYS A 2 52.62 19.34 -21.42
CA LYS A 2 51.45 19.16 -20.55
C LYS A 2 51.42 17.70 -20.11
N GLN A 3 51.20 17.47 -18.83
CA GLN A 3 51.11 16.12 -18.28
C GLN A 3 49.78 15.52 -18.76
N GLU A 4 49.79 14.32 -19.32
CA GLU A 4 48.56 13.62 -19.71
C GLU A 4 47.66 13.43 -18.47
N GLU A 5 46.36 13.68 -18.64
CA GLU A 5 45.37 13.66 -17.55
C GLU A 5 44.16 12.79 -17.91
N LEU A 6 43.59 12.12 -16.89
CA LEU A 6 42.33 11.37 -16.99
C LEU A 6 41.19 12.25 -16.46
N VAL A 7 40.32 12.71 -17.35
CA VAL A 7 39.19 13.59 -17.05
C VAL A 7 37.87 12.83 -17.14
N ILE A 8 37.06 12.90 -16.10
CA ILE A 8 35.78 12.19 -16.02
C ILE A 8 34.68 13.21 -15.85
N ARG A 9 33.74 13.23 -16.80
CA ARG A 9 32.60 14.14 -16.83
C ARG A 9 31.33 13.40 -16.40
N LYS A 10 30.38 14.10 -15.78
CA LYS A 10 29.05 13.58 -15.47
C LYS A 10 28.24 13.44 -16.76
N ALA A 11 27.52 12.34 -16.92
CA ALA A 11 26.55 12.18 -18.01
C ALA A 11 25.26 12.96 -17.75
N GLU A 12 24.73 13.57 -18.81
CA GLU A 12 23.40 14.14 -18.86
C GLU A 12 22.65 13.55 -20.07
N PRO A 13 22.06 12.34 -19.93
CA PRO A 13 21.34 11.71 -21.03
C PRO A 13 20.12 12.53 -21.44
N GLU A 14 19.92 12.71 -22.75
CA GLU A 14 18.74 13.39 -23.29
C GLU A 14 17.45 12.67 -22.85
N ASN A 15 16.45 13.44 -22.39
CA ASN A 15 15.16 12.93 -21.90
C ASN A 15 15.27 11.87 -20.79
N GLY A 16 16.41 11.77 -20.09
CA GLY A 16 16.62 10.76 -19.06
C GLY A 16 16.79 9.34 -19.59
N ASP A 17 17.13 9.15 -20.88
CA ASP A 17 17.42 7.82 -21.46
C ASP A 17 18.78 7.27 -20.98
N TRP A 18 18.82 6.88 -19.71
CA TRP A 18 20.00 6.31 -19.07
C TRP A 18 20.27 4.87 -19.52
N GLU A 19 19.24 4.12 -19.94
CA GLU A 19 19.37 2.71 -20.34
C GLU A 19 20.21 2.57 -21.61
N THR A 20 19.87 3.32 -22.65
CA THR A 20 20.64 3.32 -23.89
C THR A 20 22.04 3.85 -23.63
N PHE A 21 22.19 4.88 -22.80
CA PHE A 21 23.50 5.46 -22.47
C PHE A 21 24.42 4.47 -21.73
N LEU A 22 23.88 3.73 -20.75
CA LEU A 22 24.63 2.74 -19.96
C LEU A 22 25.34 1.73 -20.87
N MET A 23 24.66 1.28 -21.93
CA MET A 23 25.16 0.25 -22.84
C MET A 23 26.11 0.79 -23.93
N ARG A 24 26.27 2.12 -24.06
CA ARG A 24 27.20 2.72 -25.04
C ARG A 24 28.66 2.56 -24.58
N PRO A 25 29.57 2.08 -25.46
CA PRO A 25 31.01 2.14 -25.24
C PRO A 25 31.51 3.57 -25.02
N LEU A 26 32.59 3.75 -24.26
CA LEU A 26 33.15 5.06 -23.93
C LEU A 26 33.46 5.92 -25.18
N PRO A 27 34.04 5.38 -26.28
CA PRO A 27 34.33 6.18 -27.48
C PRO A 27 33.09 6.77 -28.17
N GLU A 28 31.91 6.20 -27.91
CA GLU A 28 30.63 6.66 -28.47
C GLU A 28 29.92 7.65 -27.52
N ARG A 29 30.46 7.88 -26.33
CA ARG A 29 29.87 8.81 -25.36
C ARG A 29 30.29 10.25 -25.67
N PRO A 30 29.39 11.24 -25.43
CA PRO A 30 29.72 12.65 -25.59
C PRO A 30 30.95 13.03 -24.76
N GLY A 31 31.85 13.82 -25.35
CA GLY A 31 33.04 14.33 -24.67
C GLY A 31 34.19 13.32 -24.51
N TYR A 32 34.18 12.21 -25.25
CA TYR A 32 35.32 11.31 -25.32
C TYR A 32 36.49 11.95 -26.08
N GLU A 33 37.69 11.97 -25.49
CA GLU A 33 38.90 12.55 -26.09
C GLU A 33 40.14 11.71 -25.73
N ARG A 34 41.03 11.46 -26.71
CA ARG A 34 42.28 10.68 -26.50
C ARG A 34 43.58 11.44 -26.84
N GLU A 35 43.49 12.61 -27.48
CA GLU A 35 44.67 13.28 -28.07
C GLU A 35 45.70 13.82 -27.06
N ASN A 36 45.28 14.22 -25.84
CA ASN A 36 46.14 14.83 -24.82
C ASN A 36 45.97 14.20 -23.41
N GLY A 37 45.57 12.93 -23.38
CA GLY A 37 45.15 12.22 -22.17
C GLY A 37 44.00 11.27 -22.48
N LEU A 38 43.12 11.03 -21.51
CA LEU A 38 41.86 10.31 -21.73
C LEU A 38 40.75 11.11 -21.06
N ALA A 39 39.73 11.51 -21.80
CA ALA A 39 38.52 12.09 -21.25
C ALA A 39 37.33 11.23 -21.65
N PHE A 40 36.41 10.98 -20.72
CA PHE A 40 35.15 10.31 -21.02
C PHE A 40 34.05 10.72 -20.04
N THR A 41 32.83 10.29 -20.37
CA THR A 41 31.63 10.60 -19.60
C THR A 41 31.11 9.35 -18.89
N ARG A 42 30.79 9.53 -17.60
CA ARG A 42 30.33 8.48 -16.68
C ARG A 42 28.87 8.72 -16.29
N LEU A 43 28.10 7.65 -16.25
CA LEU A 43 26.71 7.64 -15.82
C LEU A 43 26.60 7.37 -14.31
N ALA A 44 25.93 8.25 -13.57
CA ALA A 44 25.38 7.88 -12.26
C ALA A 44 23.95 8.37 -12.08
N VAL A 45 23.09 7.44 -11.68
CA VAL A 45 21.64 7.67 -11.60
C VAL A 45 21.12 7.19 -10.26
N ARG A 46 20.30 8.02 -9.62
CA ARG A 46 19.49 7.66 -8.45
C ARG A 46 18.05 7.48 -8.90
N ILE A 47 17.57 6.24 -8.95
CA ILE A 47 16.23 5.87 -9.39
C ILE A 47 15.39 5.60 -8.15
N LEU A 48 14.48 6.53 -7.86
CA LEU A 48 13.72 6.61 -6.62
C LEU A 48 12.22 6.36 -6.90
N GLY A 49 11.65 5.33 -6.27
CA GLY A 49 10.26 4.92 -6.46
C GLY A 49 10.11 3.71 -7.37
N THR A 50 8.90 3.47 -7.85
CA THR A 50 8.54 2.42 -8.80
C THR A 50 7.61 2.98 -9.90
N PRO A 51 7.56 2.37 -11.10
CA PRO A 51 6.45 2.56 -12.03
C PRO A 51 5.15 2.05 -11.40
N TYR A 52 3.98 2.42 -11.95
CA TYR A 52 2.69 1.90 -11.46
C TYR A 52 2.55 0.37 -11.55
N ASP A 53 3.31 -0.25 -12.43
CA ASP A 53 3.47 -1.69 -12.51
C ASP A 53 4.82 -2.10 -11.92
N GLU A 54 4.81 -2.54 -10.65
CA GLU A 54 6.01 -3.00 -9.96
C GLU A 54 6.71 -4.16 -10.69
N THR A 55 5.96 -4.95 -11.47
CA THR A 55 6.52 -6.03 -12.27
C THR A 55 7.55 -5.51 -13.27
N GLU A 56 7.33 -4.32 -13.84
CA GLU A 56 8.30 -3.68 -14.74
C GLU A 56 9.60 -3.34 -14.03
N TYR A 57 9.50 -2.85 -12.80
CA TYR A 57 10.65 -2.50 -11.97
C TYR A 57 11.53 -3.71 -11.67
N TYR A 58 10.93 -4.82 -11.22
CA TYR A 58 11.69 -6.04 -10.92
C TYR A 58 12.21 -6.76 -12.17
N ASN A 59 11.46 -6.71 -13.29
CA ASN A 59 11.99 -7.17 -14.58
C ASN A 59 13.25 -6.40 -14.97
N LYS A 60 13.26 -5.07 -14.79
CA LYS A 60 14.43 -4.23 -15.11
C LYS A 60 15.65 -4.59 -14.26
N LEU A 61 15.48 -4.77 -12.95
CA LEU A 61 16.57 -5.20 -12.06
C LEU A 61 17.13 -6.56 -12.47
N PHE A 62 16.26 -7.51 -12.83
CA PHE A 62 16.68 -8.83 -13.30
C PHE A 62 17.43 -8.75 -14.64
N GLU A 63 16.93 -7.96 -15.60
CA GLU A 63 17.61 -7.69 -16.88
C GLU A 63 19.04 -7.15 -16.66
N LEU A 64 19.19 -6.15 -15.79
CA LEU A 64 20.49 -5.59 -15.43
C LEU A 64 21.42 -6.65 -14.82
N SER A 65 20.91 -7.53 -13.95
CA SER A 65 21.69 -8.60 -13.33
C SER A 65 22.16 -9.69 -14.31
N SER A 66 21.51 -9.79 -15.47
CA SER A 66 21.82 -10.80 -16.48
C SER A 66 22.98 -10.38 -17.40
N HIS A 67 23.43 -9.13 -17.33
CA HIS A 67 24.56 -8.63 -18.12
C HIS A 67 25.90 -8.93 -17.44
N GLU A 68 26.83 -9.55 -18.17
CA GLU A 68 28.14 -9.97 -17.63
C GLU A 68 28.99 -8.80 -17.10
N ASN A 69 28.89 -7.61 -17.71
CA ASN A 69 29.65 -6.42 -17.34
C ASN A 69 28.95 -5.53 -16.30
N ILE A 70 27.83 -5.98 -15.70
CA ILE A 70 27.10 -5.26 -14.66
C ILE A 70 27.20 -6.02 -13.33
N HIS A 71 27.76 -5.35 -12.33
CA HIS A 71 27.94 -5.90 -10.99
C HIS A 71 26.82 -5.41 -10.05
N VAL A 72 25.92 -6.32 -9.66
CA VAL A 72 24.87 -6.04 -8.65
C VAL A 72 25.47 -6.19 -7.25
N LEU A 73 26.17 -5.14 -6.80
CA LEU A 73 26.93 -5.19 -5.55
C LEU A 73 26.05 -5.36 -4.31
N SER A 74 24.80 -4.93 -4.32
CA SER A 74 23.90 -5.19 -3.19
C SER A 74 23.75 -6.69 -2.89
N GLU A 75 23.89 -7.55 -3.91
CA GLU A 75 23.78 -9.02 -3.79
C GLU A 75 25.15 -9.72 -3.70
N THR A 76 26.20 -9.21 -4.35
CA THR A 76 27.48 -9.91 -4.51
C THR A 76 28.64 -9.36 -3.67
N LEU A 77 28.39 -8.38 -2.78
CA LEU A 77 29.45 -7.72 -2.01
C LEU A 77 30.22 -8.68 -1.08
N ASP A 78 31.44 -9.04 -1.50
CA ASP A 78 32.43 -9.72 -0.66
C ASP A 78 32.91 -8.80 0.49
N LYS A 79 32.62 -9.23 1.72
CA LYS A 79 32.94 -8.53 2.96
C LYS A 79 34.17 -9.08 3.68
N THR A 80 34.87 -10.05 3.09
CA THR A 80 36.08 -10.67 3.66
C THR A 80 37.28 -9.73 3.59
N ILE A 81 38.22 -9.87 4.53
CA ILE A 81 39.46 -9.10 4.55
C ILE A 81 40.60 -9.98 5.06
N ALA A 82 41.73 -9.97 4.36
CA ALA A 82 42.92 -10.69 4.81
C ALA A 82 43.43 -10.10 6.14
N PRO A 83 43.86 -10.93 7.12
CA PRO A 83 44.32 -10.46 8.42
C PRO A 83 45.44 -9.42 8.34
N GLU A 84 46.36 -9.58 7.39
CA GLU A 84 47.50 -8.68 7.17
C GLU A 84 47.02 -7.31 6.67
N THR A 85 46.05 -7.31 5.75
CA THR A 85 45.43 -6.08 5.21
C THR A 85 44.68 -5.35 6.32
N PHE A 86 43.92 -6.08 7.13
CA PHE A 86 43.22 -5.52 8.29
C PHE A 86 44.20 -4.89 9.28
N GLN A 87 45.26 -5.60 9.68
CA GLN A 87 46.26 -5.10 10.62
C GLN A 87 46.98 -3.85 10.09
N ALA A 88 47.32 -3.81 8.79
CA ALA A 88 47.95 -2.65 8.17
C ALA A 88 47.04 -1.42 8.18
N LEU A 89 45.75 -1.57 7.85
CA LEU A 89 44.76 -0.49 7.93
C LEU A 89 44.55 0.00 9.36
N GLN A 90 44.50 -0.91 10.34
CA GLN A 90 44.43 -0.55 11.77
C GLN A 90 45.66 0.25 12.21
N HIS A 91 46.85 -0.16 11.77
CA HIS A 91 48.08 0.53 12.10
C HIS A 91 48.06 1.96 11.58
N ILE A 92 47.70 2.17 10.31
CA ILE A 92 47.61 3.51 9.70
C ILE A 92 46.57 4.37 10.40
N HIS A 93 45.38 3.81 10.71
CA HIS A 93 44.38 4.53 11.49
C HIS A 93 44.89 4.91 12.89
N SER A 94 45.69 4.06 13.54
CA SER A 94 46.28 4.37 14.84
C SER A 94 47.33 5.50 14.77
N VAL A 95 48.10 5.58 13.68
CA VAL A 95 49.04 6.67 13.43
C VAL A 95 48.27 7.98 13.25
N ASN A 96 47.17 7.96 12.49
CA ASN A 96 46.30 9.12 12.31
C ASN A 96 45.78 9.68 13.64
N GLN A 97 45.31 8.81 14.53
CA GLN A 97 44.83 9.20 15.85
C GLN A 97 45.95 9.77 16.74
N LYS A 98 47.13 9.15 16.73
CA LYS A 98 48.30 9.62 17.52
C LYS A 98 48.80 10.98 17.06
N GLU A 99 48.75 11.26 15.76
CA GLU A 99 49.19 12.53 15.18
C GLU A 99 48.09 13.61 15.17
N LYS A 100 46.96 13.38 15.84
CA LYS A 100 45.79 14.30 15.90
C LYS A 100 45.22 14.62 14.50
N GLY A 101 45.25 13.67 13.59
CA GLY A 101 44.75 13.80 12.22
C GLY A 101 45.89 14.11 11.23
N LEU A 102 46.17 13.15 10.35
CA LEU A 102 47.06 13.34 9.21
C LEU A 102 46.37 14.19 8.14
N SER A 103 47.16 14.93 7.36
CA SER A 103 46.65 15.48 6.09
C SER A 103 46.26 14.33 5.16
N VAL A 104 45.25 14.55 4.32
CA VAL A 104 44.78 13.56 3.34
C VAL A 104 45.92 13.06 2.45
N SER A 105 46.77 13.97 1.96
CA SER A 105 47.94 13.63 1.14
C SER A 105 48.91 12.66 1.83
N ARG A 106 49.16 12.87 3.13
CA ARG A 106 50.03 12.00 3.93
C ARG A 106 49.36 10.69 4.26
N PHE A 107 48.05 10.71 4.54
CA PHE A 107 47.25 9.50 4.78
C PHE A 107 47.28 8.56 3.57
N VAL A 108 47.02 9.10 2.37
CA VAL A 108 47.07 8.34 1.12
C VAL A 108 48.48 7.80 0.83
N ALA A 109 49.53 8.56 1.14
CA ALA A 109 50.91 8.08 1.00
C ALA A 109 51.19 6.85 1.90
N PHE A 110 50.65 6.81 3.13
CA PHE A 110 50.75 5.63 3.99
C PHE A 110 50.00 4.42 3.41
N LEU A 111 48.78 4.63 2.88
CA LEU A 111 48.01 3.56 2.25
C LEU A 111 48.73 2.99 1.02
N ASP A 112 49.32 3.84 0.19
CA ASP A 112 50.10 3.42 -0.99
C ASP A 112 51.36 2.62 -0.60
N GLY A 113 52.09 3.09 0.41
CA GLY A 113 53.25 2.38 0.96
C GLY A 113 52.88 1.00 1.51
N GLY A 114 51.69 0.88 2.11
CA GLY A 114 51.12 -0.39 2.57
C GLY A 114 50.48 -1.25 1.48
N ARG A 115 50.40 -0.78 0.22
CA ARG A 115 49.68 -1.43 -0.90
C ARG A 115 48.20 -1.69 -0.60
N LEU A 116 47.55 -0.76 0.09
CA LEU A 116 46.16 -0.87 0.55
C LEU A 116 45.16 -0.14 -0.36
N LEU A 117 45.65 0.53 -1.40
CA LEU A 117 44.83 1.14 -2.45
C LEU A 117 44.77 0.25 -3.68
N ALA A 118 43.65 0.37 -4.40
CA ALA A 118 43.50 -0.22 -5.71
C ALA A 118 44.59 0.28 -6.67
N LYS A 119 45.03 -0.57 -7.60
CA LYS A 119 46.10 -0.26 -8.56
C LYS A 119 45.71 -0.67 -9.96
N HIS A 120 46.34 -0.04 -10.94
CA HIS A 120 46.16 -0.34 -12.35
C HIS A 120 47.50 -0.21 -13.08
N ALA A 121 47.68 -0.96 -14.17
CA ALA A 121 48.91 -0.93 -14.96
C ALA A 121 49.06 0.38 -15.75
N ASP A 122 47.95 0.94 -16.23
CA ASP A 122 47.92 2.25 -16.88
C ASP A 122 48.22 3.38 -15.86
N PRO A 123 49.23 4.25 -16.12
CA PRO A 123 49.60 5.33 -15.21
C PRO A 123 48.52 6.39 -14.98
N LEU A 124 47.67 6.68 -15.97
CA LEU A 124 46.58 7.65 -15.86
C LEU A 124 45.52 7.13 -14.89
N MET A 125 45.10 5.87 -15.06
CA MET A 125 44.15 5.24 -14.15
C MET A 125 44.74 5.07 -12.74
N HIS A 126 46.02 4.69 -12.63
CA HIS A 126 46.68 4.58 -11.33
C HIS A 126 46.68 5.93 -10.57
N ARG A 127 46.98 7.04 -11.27
CA ARG A 127 46.89 8.38 -10.71
C ARG A 127 45.44 8.75 -10.34
N ARG A 128 44.46 8.36 -11.16
CA ARG A 128 43.04 8.63 -10.90
C ARG A 128 42.54 7.91 -9.65
N LEU A 129 42.86 6.62 -9.48
CA LEU A 129 42.52 5.86 -8.28
C LEU A 129 43.01 6.58 -7.01
N ARG A 130 44.28 6.99 -7.01
CA ARG A 130 44.87 7.72 -5.89
C ARG A 130 44.18 9.06 -5.64
N THR A 131 43.95 9.85 -6.69
CA THR A 131 43.34 11.18 -6.58
C THR A 131 41.88 11.10 -6.15
N ALA A 132 41.11 10.14 -6.70
CA ALA A 132 39.73 9.88 -6.29
C ALA A 132 39.64 9.45 -4.82
N PHE A 133 40.62 8.69 -4.31
CA PHE A 133 40.65 8.30 -2.91
C PHE A 133 40.97 9.50 -2.01
N MET A 134 41.85 10.41 -2.46
CA MET A 134 42.06 11.68 -1.76
C MET A 134 40.76 12.49 -1.68
N THR A 135 40.06 12.67 -2.81
CA THR A 135 38.76 13.37 -2.85
C THR A 135 37.73 12.71 -1.94
N LEU A 136 37.71 11.37 -1.84
CA LEU A 136 36.86 10.64 -0.89
C LEU A 136 37.19 10.99 0.56
N LEU A 137 38.46 11.00 0.93
CA LEU A 137 38.87 11.33 2.29
C LEU A 137 38.60 12.81 2.63
N GLU A 138 38.81 13.72 1.68
CA GLU A 138 38.46 15.15 1.81
C GLU A 138 36.96 15.31 2.02
N THR A 139 36.14 14.69 1.17
CA THR A 139 34.68 14.70 1.29
C THR A 139 34.22 14.16 2.65
N PHE A 140 34.82 13.05 3.11
CA PHE A 140 34.52 12.51 4.43
C PHE A 140 34.90 13.49 5.53
N ALA A 141 36.08 14.09 5.46
CA ALA A 141 36.60 15.00 6.47
C ALA A 141 35.77 16.29 6.59
N ASP A 142 35.31 16.83 5.46
CA ASP A 142 34.51 18.05 5.41
C ASP A 142 33.08 17.84 5.93
N ARG A 143 32.53 16.62 5.77
CA ARG A 143 31.16 16.27 6.18
C ARG A 143 31.03 15.71 7.60
N HIS A 144 32.13 15.50 8.32
CA HIS A 144 32.11 14.94 9.67
C HIS A 144 32.88 15.81 10.66
N GLU A 145 32.30 16.01 11.83
CA GLU A 145 32.99 16.69 12.94
C GLU A 145 34.28 15.93 13.30
N ASN A 146 35.38 16.67 13.51
CA ASN A 146 36.73 16.12 13.73
C ASN A 146 37.34 15.37 12.53
N GLY A 147 36.74 15.48 11.34
CA GLY A 147 37.28 14.98 10.08
C GLY A 147 37.70 13.50 10.12
N LEU A 148 38.95 13.21 9.74
CA LEU A 148 39.50 11.84 9.76
C LEU A 148 39.66 11.25 11.17
N ASN A 149 39.39 11.99 12.24
CA ASN A 149 39.36 11.45 13.61
C ASN A 149 37.95 11.05 14.05
N HIS A 150 36.92 11.29 13.23
CA HIS A 150 35.55 10.91 13.53
C HIS A 150 35.44 9.39 13.81
N PRO A 151 34.62 8.94 14.79
CA PRO A 151 34.50 7.52 15.14
C PRO A 151 34.18 6.58 13.97
N ASP A 152 33.35 7.05 13.04
CA ASP A 152 32.96 6.27 11.85
C ASP A 152 34.08 6.12 10.82
N PHE A 153 35.09 6.99 10.84
CA PHE A 153 36.15 7.01 9.82
C PHE A 153 36.86 5.67 9.71
N ARG A 154 37.16 5.05 10.85
CA ARG A 154 37.78 3.73 10.90
C ARG A 154 37.01 2.70 10.07
N ARG A 155 35.68 2.68 10.20
CA ARG A 155 34.83 1.70 9.52
C ARG A 155 34.77 1.99 8.01
N VAL A 156 34.60 3.25 7.63
CA VAL A 156 34.57 3.68 6.23
C VAL A 156 35.90 3.35 5.55
N LEU A 157 37.03 3.73 6.15
CA LEU A 157 38.36 3.43 5.64
C LEU A 157 38.55 1.92 5.39
N LEU A 158 38.26 1.11 6.41
CA LEU A 158 38.40 -0.35 6.31
C LEU A 158 37.54 -0.93 5.19
N ASP A 159 36.26 -0.58 5.17
CA ASP A 159 35.31 -1.14 4.21
C ASP A 159 35.58 -0.66 2.79
N VAL A 160 35.85 0.63 2.55
CA VAL A 160 36.16 1.15 1.22
C VAL A 160 37.45 0.52 0.69
N SER A 161 38.49 0.40 1.52
CA SER A 161 39.75 -0.24 1.10
C SER A 161 39.55 -1.71 0.77
N LYS A 162 38.83 -2.43 1.64
CA LYS A 162 38.47 -3.84 1.46
C LYS A 162 37.67 -4.08 0.19
N PHE A 163 36.59 -3.32 -0.02
CA PHE A 163 35.76 -3.46 -1.22
C PHE A 163 36.53 -3.08 -2.49
N SER A 164 37.44 -2.09 -2.42
CA SER A 164 38.31 -1.74 -3.53
C SER A 164 39.26 -2.89 -3.91
N LEU A 165 39.84 -3.56 -2.91
CA LEU A 165 40.75 -4.68 -3.16
C LEU A 165 40.01 -5.93 -3.65
N ASN A 166 38.83 -6.24 -3.10
CA ASN A 166 38.08 -7.45 -3.43
C ASN A 166 37.32 -7.34 -4.77
N HIS A 167 36.89 -6.14 -5.16
CA HIS A 167 36.02 -5.93 -6.31
C HIS A 167 36.65 -5.07 -7.38
N LEU A 168 37.00 -3.82 -7.03
CA LEU A 168 37.48 -2.86 -8.01
C LEU A 168 38.78 -3.30 -8.69
N ASN A 169 39.75 -3.83 -7.94
CA ASN A 169 41.01 -4.33 -8.51
C ASN A 169 40.77 -5.42 -9.58
N PRO A 170 40.10 -6.55 -9.25
CA PRO A 170 39.80 -7.57 -10.26
C PRO A 170 39.06 -7.04 -11.49
N TRP A 171 38.13 -6.11 -11.32
CA TRP A 171 37.40 -5.52 -12.44
C TRP A 171 38.30 -4.69 -13.34
N LEU A 172 39.16 -3.85 -12.77
CA LEU A 172 40.07 -3.00 -13.53
C LEU A 172 41.21 -3.79 -14.18
N GLU A 173 41.63 -4.93 -13.63
CA GLU A 173 42.60 -5.82 -14.30
C GLU A 173 42.06 -6.39 -15.61
N GLN A 174 40.73 -6.50 -15.74
CA GLN A 174 40.06 -7.06 -16.92
C GLN A 174 39.51 -5.98 -17.85
N ALA A 175 39.27 -4.77 -17.34
CA ALA A 175 38.64 -3.69 -18.10
C ALA A 175 39.61 -3.01 -19.07
N ASP A 176 39.15 -2.76 -20.30
CA ASP A 176 39.78 -1.81 -21.21
C ASP A 176 39.25 -0.40 -20.90
N ILE A 177 40.01 0.35 -20.09
CA ILE A 177 39.62 1.67 -19.60
C ILE A 177 39.41 2.72 -20.71
N GLU A 178 39.86 2.46 -21.95
CA GLU A 178 39.59 3.35 -23.09
C GLU A 178 38.28 3.00 -23.80
N ARG A 179 37.75 1.80 -23.59
CA ARG A 179 36.55 1.28 -24.27
C ARG A 179 35.36 1.15 -23.33
N GLU A 180 35.55 0.64 -22.13
CA GLU A 180 34.47 0.33 -21.20
C GLU A 180 34.93 0.30 -19.74
N MET A 181 34.28 1.09 -18.89
CA MET A 181 34.46 1.01 -17.43
C MET A 181 33.44 0.04 -16.81
N PRO A 182 33.78 -0.56 -15.64
CA PRO A 182 32.85 -1.40 -14.88
C PRO A 182 31.55 -0.67 -14.54
N LYS A 183 30.44 -1.42 -14.49
CA LYS A 183 29.10 -0.90 -14.18
C LYS A 183 28.60 -1.53 -12.90
N VAL A 184 27.99 -0.73 -12.04
CA VAL A 184 27.54 -1.16 -10.72
C VAL A 184 26.08 -0.82 -10.51
N VAL A 185 25.33 -1.79 -10.02
CA VAL A 185 23.95 -1.61 -9.56
C VAL A 185 23.92 -1.82 -8.05
N TRP A 186 23.24 -0.91 -7.36
CA TRP A 186 22.89 -1.04 -5.95
C TRP A 186 21.37 -0.97 -5.80
N TYR A 187 20.78 -1.95 -5.12
CA TYR A 187 19.35 -1.99 -4.84
C TYR A 187 19.10 -1.98 -3.33
N GLY A 188 18.28 -1.04 -2.87
CA GLY A 188 17.84 -0.89 -1.48
C GLY A 188 18.82 -0.12 -0.59
N ASP A 189 18.71 -0.38 0.72
CA ASP A 189 19.46 0.31 1.75
C ASP A 189 20.99 0.16 1.60
N ALA A 190 21.71 1.21 2.01
CA ALA A 190 23.16 1.22 2.05
C ALA A 190 23.66 1.79 3.38
N THR A 191 24.61 1.09 3.99
CA THR A 191 25.39 1.62 5.12
C THR A 191 26.29 2.77 4.66
N LYS A 192 26.70 3.62 5.60
CA LYS A 192 27.63 4.74 5.33
C LYS A 192 28.87 4.29 4.54
N SER A 193 29.52 3.19 4.95
CA SER A 193 30.68 2.64 4.22
C SER A 193 30.37 2.27 2.77
N GLN A 194 29.20 1.70 2.51
CA GLN A 194 28.77 1.32 1.16
C GLN A 194 28.50 2.55 0.30
N LEU A 195 27.85 3.59 0.85
CA LEU A 195 27.65 4.87 0.16
C LEU A 195 28.98 5.52 -0.23
N TYR A 196 29.96 5.58 0.69
CA TYR A 196 31.29 6.09 0.37
C TYR A 196 32.03 5.24 -0.66
N PHE A 197 31.82 3.92 -0.67
CA PHE A 197 32.39 3.07 -1.72
C PHE A 197 31.74 3.32 -3.09
N LEU A 198 30.41 3.44 -3.15
CA LEU A 198 29.71 3.81 -4.39
C LEU A 198 30.16 5.19 -4.89
N TYR A 199 30.32 6.15 -3.99
CA TYR A 199 30.91 7.46 -4.30
C TYR A 199 32.34 7.34 -4.87
N TYR A 200 33.17 6.48 -4.29
CA TYR A 200 34.52 6.23 -4.81
C TYR A 200 34.49 5.69 -6.25
N LEU A 201 33.63 4.71 -6.53
CA LEU A 201 33.45 4.12 -7.86
C LEU A 201 33.02 5.18 -8.89
N MET A 202 32.09 6.06 -8.49
CA MET A 202 31.69 7.21 -9.29
C MET A 202 32.87 8.15 -9.60
N LEU A 203 33.71 8.46 -8.61
CA LEU A 203 34.90 9.28 -8.84
C LEU A 203 35.91 8.61 -9.77
N ILE A 204 36.01 7.28 -9.81
CA ILE A 204 36.98 6.56 -10.64
C ILE A 204 36.56 6.47 -12.12
N GLY A 205 35.27 6.58 -12.41
CA GLY A 205 34.74 6.47 -13.78
C GLY A 205 33.79 5.31 -14.01
N CYS A 206 33.47 4.52 -12.98
CA CYS A 206 32.50 3.44 -13.10
C CYS A 206 31.09 4.00 -13.24
N ASP A 207 30.27 3.39 -14.09
CA ASP A 207 28.85 3.74 -14.14
C ASP A 207 28.14 3.15 -12.90
N VAL A 208 27.29 3.93 -12.22
CA VAL A 208 26.65 3.50 -10.97
C VAL A 208 25.16 3.82 -10.98
N LEU A 209 24.32 2.80 -10.83
CA LEU A 209 22.86 2.92 -10.72
C LEU A 209 22.42 2.57 -9.31
N LEU A 210 21.70 3.47 -8.66
CA LEU A 210 21.14 3.29 -7.33
C LEU A 210 19.62 3.21 -7.43
N PHE A 211 19.04 2.11 -6.96
CA PHE A 211 17.61 1.83 -7.03
C PHE A 211 17.00 1.75 -5.62
N HIS A 212 15.93 2.51 -5.37
CA HIS A 212 15.19 2.43 -4.11
C HIS A 212 13.66 2.49 -4.32
N PRO A 213 12.91 1.39 -4.09
CA PRO A 213 11.49 1.32 -4.44
C PRO A 213 10.61 2.21 -3.55
N ALA A 214 11.03 2.46 -2.31
CA ALA A 214 10.32 3.35 -1.37
C ALA A 214 10.63 4.85 -1.58
N ALA A 215 11.34 5.21 -2.66
CA ALA A 215 11.80 6.56 -2.97
C ALA A 215 12.70 7.23 -1.90
N GLU A 216 13.36 6.43 -1.07
CA GLU A 216 14.38 6.92 -0.15
C GLU A 216 15.71 7.16 -0.87
N ASP A 217 16.40 8.26 -0.55
CA ASP A 217 17.68 8.62 -1.16
C ASP A 217 18.80 8.76 -0.12
N PRO A 218 19.38 7.65 0.34
CA PRO A 218 20.51 7.69 1.26
C PRO A 218 21.75 8.37 0.67
N PHE A 219 21.88 8.39 -0.67
CA PHE A 219 23.06 8.94 -1.35
C PHE A 219 23.03 10.48 -1.45
N SER A 220 21.87 11.12 -1.27
CA SER A 220 21.75 12.57 -1.07
C SER A 220 22.64 13.13 0.04
N LEU A 221 23.00 12.30 1.03
CA LEU A 221 23.95 12.66 2.09
C LEU A 221 25.38 12.92 1.59
N ILE A 222 25.72 12.44 0.39
CA ILE A 222 27.03 12.62 -0.25
C ILE A 222 26.92 13.56 -1.46
N ASP A 223 25.84 13.48 -2.24
CA ASP A 223 25.65 14.29 -3.45
C ASP A 223 24.31 15.07 -3.42
N PRO A 224 24.14 16.03 -2.49
CA PRO A 224 22.88 16.75 -2.33
C PRO A 224 22.57 17.67 -3.52
N ASP A 225 23.59 18.23 -4.15
CA ASP A 225 23.49 19.20 -5.25
C ASP A 225 23.55 18.55 -6.64
N GLU A 226 23.47 17.21 -6.71
CA GLU A 226 23.48 16.45 -7.96
C GLU A 226 24.73 16.74 -8.83
N GLU A 227 25.89 16.98 -8.23
CA GLU A 227 27.13 17.26 -8.96
C GLU A 227 27.71 15.99 -9.62
N LEU A 228 27.48 14.82 -9.01
CA LEU A 228 27.99 13.53 -9.52
C LEU A 228 26.92 12.67 -10.15
N SER A 229 25.69 12.73 -9.66
CA SER A 229 24.58 11.91 -10.12
C SER A 229 23.39 12.78 -10.47
N PHE A 230 22.44 12.25 -11.22
CA PHE A 230 21.12 12.89 -11.36
C PHE A 230 20.04 11.96 -10.82
N VAL A 231 18.93 12.56 -10.41
CA VAL A 231 17.81 11.85 -9.78
C VAL A 231 16.68 11.63 -10.79
N ILE A 232 16.20 10.39 -10.88
CA ILE A 232 14.95 10.04 -11.55
C ILE A 232 13.94 9.66 -10.47
N LYS A 233 12.86 10.43 -10.36
CA LYS A 233 11.73 10.12 -9.49
C LYS A 233 10.66 9.40 -10.31
N LEU A 234 10.33 8.19 -9.89
CA LEU A 234 9.28 7.37 -10.46
C LEU A 234 7.92 7.70 -9.84
N PRO A 235 6.80 7.41 -10.53
CA PRO A 235 5.49 7.96 -10.17
C PRO A 235 4.83 7.29 -8.96
N ALA A 236 5.29 6.12 -8.52
CA ALA A 236 4.78 5.39 -7.38
C ALA A 236 5.91 5.01 -6.40
N THR A 237 5.53 4.43 -5.27
CA THR A 237 6.45 3.85 -4.28
C THR A 237 6.02 2.42 -3.98
N GLY A 238 6.98 1.51 -3.89
CA GLY A 238 6.77 0.11 -3.53
C GLY A 238 7.51 -0.29 -2.25
N GLY A 239 7.17 -1.46 -1.72
CA GLY A 239 7.93 -2.07 -0.63
C GLY A 239 9.32 -2.53 -1.07
N LEU A 240 10.26 -2.61 -0.13
CA LEU A 240 11.58 -3.18 -0.38
C LEU A 240 11.50 -4.71 -0.36
N GLU A 241 11.17 -5.30 -1.50
CA GLU A 241 11.17 -6.76 -1.71
C GLU A 241 12.59 -7.30 -2.00
N PRO A 242 12.86 -8.62 -1.83
CA PRO A 242 14.13 -9.23 -2.20
C PRO A 242 14.50 -9.00 -3.67
N PHE A 243 15.80 -8.88 -3.96
CA PHE A 243 16.28 -8.72 -5.34
C PHE A 243 15.85 -9.93 -6.22
N PRO A 244 15.37 -9.69 -7.44
CA PRO A 244 14.84 -10.76 -8.31
C PRO A 244 15.97 -11.68 -8.78
N LYS A 245 15.87 -12.98 -8.44
CA LYS A 245 16.84 -14.02 -8.85
C LYS A 245 16.39 -14.80 -10.08
N GLU A 246 15.11 -14.73 -10.41
CA GLU A 246 14.49 -15.37 -11.57
C GLU A 246 13.66 -14.33 -12.31
N LYS A 247 13.47 -14.56 -13.61
CA LYS A 247 12.62 -13.68 -14.42
C LYS A 247 11.19 -13.74 -13.87
N PRO A 248 10.55 -12.61 -13.54
CA PRO A 248 9.15 -12.58 -13.14
C PRO A 248 8.24 -13.37 -14.10
N ASP A 249 7.50 -14.36 -13.59
CA ASP A 249 6.63 -15.26 -14.37
C ASP A 249 5.53 -14.54 -15.17
N ARG A 250 5.17 -13.33 -14.74
CA ARG A 250 4.17 -12.48 -15.39
C ARG A 250 4.85 -11.29 -16.03
N THR A 251 4.66 -11.13 -17.33
CA THR A 251 5.02 -9.91 -18.05
C THR A 251 3.75 -9.13 -18.32
N SER A 252 3.71 -7.88 -17.88
CA SER A 252 2.58 -7.00 -18.15
C SER A 252 2.55 -6.57 -19.61
N THR A 253 1.35 -6.52 -20.17
CA THR A 253 1.13 -6.02 -21.53
C THR A 253 1.11 -4.49 -21.56
N THR A 254 1.40 -3.89 -22.71
CA THR A 254 1.30 -2.43 -22.91
C THR A 254 -0.08 -1.91 -22.51
N ALA A 255 -1.16 -2.63 -22.82
CA ALA A 255 -2.52 -2.27 -22.45
C ALA A 255 -2.73 -2.25 -20.91
N TYR A 256 -2.15 -3.21 -20.19
CA TYR A 256 -2.21 -3.23 -18.73
C TYR A 256 -1.48 -2.03 -18.12
N ARG A 257 -0.28 -1.71 -18.63
CA ARG A 257 0.51 -0.54 -18.20
C ARG A 257 -0.24 0.77 -18.42
N SER A 258 -0.76 0.99 -19.62
CA SER A 258 -1.58 2.18 -19.92
C SER A 258 -2.83 2.25 -19.06
N THR A 259 -3.45 1.11 -18.74
CA THR A 259 -4.61 1.08 -17.82
C THR A 259 -4.21 1.51 -16.42
N LYS A 260 -3.05 1.07 -15.91
CA LYS A 260 -2.52 1.45 -14.60
C LYS A 260 -2.15 2.94 -14.53
N GLU A 261 -1.54 3.47 -15.58
CA GLU A 261 -1.25 4.91 -15.72
C GLU A 261 -2.53 5.75 -15.73
N ILE A 262 -3.52 5.38 -16.56
CA ILE A 262 -4.81 6.06 -16.64
C ILE A 262 -5.56 5.96 -15.31
N GLU A 263 -5.52 4.79 -14.65
CA GLU A 263 -6.10 4.60 -13.32
C GLU A 263 -5.58 5.63 -12.32
N HIS A 264 -4.28 5.83 -12.26
CA HIS A 264 -3.71 6.78 -11.32
C HIS A 264 -4.13 8.22 -11.63
N VAL A 265 -4.22 8.60 -12.90
CA VAL A 265 -4.71 9.93 -13.30
C VAL A 265 -6.18 10.13 -12.92
N LEU A 266 -7.03 9.12 -13.14
CA LEU A 266 -8.48 9.21 -12.91
C LEU A 266 -8.88 9.08 -11.43
N ASN A 267 -8.09 8.39 -10.61
CA ASN A 267 -8.41 8.09 -9.21
C ASN A 267 -8.01 9.20 -8.22
N HIS A 268 -7.76 10.44 -8.67
CA HIS A 268 -7.57 11.57 -7.76
C HIS A 268 -8.86 11.82 -6.97
N GLU A 269 -8.75 12.10 -5.66
CA GLU A 269 -9.88 12.24 -4.74
C GLU A 269 -10.93 13.28 -5.19
N GLU A 270 -10.54 14.26 -6.01
CA GLU A 270 -11.43 15.28 -6.57
C GLU A 270 -12.24 14.82 -7.80
N SER A 271 -11.86 13.71 -8.42
CA SER A 271 -12.46 13.21 -9.67
C SER A 271 -13.87 12.65 -9.46
N MET A 272 -14.20 12.20 -8.23
CA MET A 272 -15.46 11.50 -7.89
C MET A 272 -15.77 10.29 -8.82
N MET A 273 -14.75 9.79 -9.53
CA MET A 273 -14.84 8.67 -10.45
C MET A 273 -14.26 7.42 -9.79
N TYR A 274 -15.15 6.54 -9.32
CA TYR A 274 -14.76 5.26 -8.72
C TYR A 274 -15.06 4.10 -9.66
N LYS A 275 -14.08 3.21 -9.86
CA LYS A 275 -14.28 1.98 -10.63
C LYS A 275 -15.13 0.98 -9.84
N PRO A 276 -15.86 0.08 -10.53
CA PRO A 276 -16.47 -1.06 -9.88
C PRO A 276 -15.44 -1.86 -9.07
N TRP A 277 -15.80 -2.23 -7.85
CA TRP A 277 -15.00 -3.04 -6.92
C TRP A 277 -13.66 -2.41 -6.48
N GLN A 278 -13.46 -1.11 -6.69
CA GLN A 278 -12.22 -0.42 -6.33
C GLN A 278 -11.85 -0.58 -4.85
N PHE A 279 -12.86 -0.62 -3.97
CA PHE A 279 -12.68 -0.66 -2.52
C PHE A 279 -12.91 -2.03 -1.90
N ARG A 280 -12.87 -3.11 -2.69
CA ARG A 280 -13.23 -4.46 -2.24
C ARG A 280 -12.41 -4.97 -1.04
N ASP A 281 -11.15 -4.54 -0.95
CA ASP A 281 -10.24 -4.93 0.13
C ASP A 281 -10.18 -3.91 1.29
N HIS A 282 -10.95 -2.81 1.20
CA HIS A 282 -11.01 -1.81 2.26
C HIS A 282 -11.98 -2.22 3.37
N THR A 283 -11.80 -1.65 4.55
CA THR A 283 -12.73 -1.85 5.67
C THR A 283 -13.88 -0.84 5.58
N PRO A 284 -15.14 -1.27 5.47
CA PRO A 284 -16.28 -0.36 5.48
C PRO A 284 -16.50 0.18 6.90
N GLN A 285 -16.85 1.46 6.99
CA GLN A 285 -17.26 2.12 8.21
C GLN A 285 -18.57 2.84 7.94
N SER A 286 -19.64 2.43 8.61
CA SER A 286 -20.94 3.05 8.38
C SER A 286 -21.03 4.47 8.94
N VAL A 287 -21.74 5.33 8.21
CA VAL A 287 -22.16 6.67 8.64
C VAL A 287 -23.68 6.72 8.52
N THR A 288 -24.37 6.30 9.57
CA THR A 288 -25.85 6.27 9.56
C THR A 288 -26.40 7.70 9.51
N LEU A 289 -27.09 8.02 8.41
CA LEU A 289 -27.63 9.35 8.16
C LEU A 289 -28.97 9.53 8.87
N LYS A 290 -29.18 10.74 9.40
CA LYS A 290 -30.49 11.20 9.87
C LYS A 290 -31.22 11.90 8.74
N THR A 291 -32.45 11.49 8.47
CA THR A 291 -33.20 11.94 7.29
C THR A 291 -34.64 12.33 7.64
N THR A 292 -35.24 13.18 6.82
CA THR A 292 -36.71 13.27 6.76
C THR A 292 -37.30 12.10 5.95
N TYR A 293 -38.61 11.84 6.08
CA TYR A 293 -39.27 10.78 5.32
C TYR A 293 -39.10 10.94 3.80
N ASP A 294 -39.07 12.17 3.29
CA ASP A 294 -38.84 12.42 1.86
C ASP A 294 -37.39 12.21 1.44
N GLU A 295 -36.44 12.69 2.24
CA GLU A 295 -35.00 12.49 1.99
C GLU A 295 -34.59 11.02 2.04
N LEU A 296 -35.24 10.19 2.87
CA LEU A 296 -34.98 8.75 2.96
C LEU A 296 -34.97 8.10 1.56
N PHE A 297 -36.01 8.34 0.76
CA PHE A 297 -36.12 7.74 -0.58
C PHE A 297 -35.29 8.49 -1.63
N LEU A 298 -34.98 9.77 -1.40
CA LEU A 298 -34.04 10.52 -2.22
C LEU A 298 -32.62 9.96 -2.08
N ILE A 299 -32.18 9.63 -0.87
CA ILE A 299 -30.83 9.10 -0.61
C ILE A 299 -30.75 7.62 -0.99
N ALA A 300 -31.80 6.82 -0.71
CA ALA A 300 -31.79 5.39 -0.99
C ALA A 300 -31.55 5.05 -2.48
N LYS A 301 -31.97 5.92 -3.41
CA LYS A 301 -31.73 5.75 -4.85
C LYS A 301 -30.32 6.10 -5.31
N GLU A 302 -29.57 6.88 -4.54
CA GLU A 302 -28.26 7.38 -4.94
C GLU A 302 -27.16 6.38 -4.59
N ARG A 303 -26.10 6.38 -5.41
CA ARG A 303 -24.86 5.62 -5.15
C ARG A 303 -24.14 6.20 -3.93
N ALA A 304 -23.41 5.37 -3.20
CA ALA A 304 -22.73 5.74 -1.98
C ALA A 304 -21.84 6.98 -2.16
N PHE A 305 -21.07 7.06 -3.25
CA PHE A 305 -20.18 8.20 -3.50
C PHE A 305 -20.89 9.55 -3.68
N ILE A 306 -22.18 9.55 -4.03
CA ILE A 306 -22.99 10.77 -4.18
C ILE A 306 -23.57 11.20 -2.82
N ARG A 307 -23.66 10.26 -1.86
CA ARG A 307 -24.27 10.52 -0.55
C ARG A 307 -23.38 11.42 0.30
N PRO A 308 -23.99 12.27 1.16
CA PRO A 308 -23.23 13.14 2.05
C PRO A 308 -22.34 12.30 2.98
N GLN A 309 -21.13 12.78 3.23
CA GLN A 309 -20.13 12.15 4.12
C GLN A 309 -19.47 10.87 3.58
N PHE A 310 -19.67 10.53 2.31
CA PHE A 310 -18.85 9.48 1.69
C PHE A 310 -17.39 9.93 1.62
N LYS A 311 -16.49 9.07 2.11
CA LYS A 311 -15.05 9.27 2.06
C LYS A 311 -14.35 7.93 1.91
N ALA A 312 -13.30 7.89 1.10
CA ALA A 312 -12.42 6.73 1.00
C ALA A 312 -10.98 7.19 1.25
N ASP A 313 -10.26 6.47 2.10
CA ASP A 313 -8.82 6.61 2.29
C ASP A 313 -8.12 5.30 1.88
N ARG A 314 -6.83 5.15 2.23
CA ARG A 314 -6.02 3.98 1.84
C ARG A 314 -6.47 2.65 2.45
N GLU A 315 -7.19 2.68 3.57
CA GLU A 315 -7.55 1.47 4.32
C GLU A 315 -9.06 1.32 4.54
N ARG A 316 -9.79 2.44 4.56
CA ARG A 316 -11.19 2.49 4.99
C ARG A 316 -12.07 3.26 4.01
N VAL A 317 -13.35 2.88 3.99
CA VAL A 317 -14.39 3.63 3.29
C VAL A 317 -15.51 3.96 4.26
N ALA A 318 -15.72 5.26 4.48
CA ALA A 318 -16.88 5.78 5.18
C ALA A 318 -18.08 5.71 4.24
N VAL A 319 -19.03 4.83 4.56
CA VAL A 319 -20.20 4.52 3.73
C VAL A 319 -21.46 5.12 4.38
N PRO A 320 -22.05 6.17 3.77
CA PRO A 320 -23.30 6.74 4.27
C PRO A 320 -24.48 5.81 4.01
N ASN A 321 -25.16 5.40 5.08
CA ASN A 321 -26.25 4.44 5.01
C ASN A 321 -27.48 4.90 5.78
N LEU A 322 -28.61 4.26 5.51
CA LEU A 322 -29.90 4.59 6.10
C LEU A 322 -30.31 3.49 7.09
N PHE A 323 -30.87 3.89 8.23
CA PHE A 323 -31.59 2.97 9.10
C PHE A 323 -32.85 3.68 9.60
N ALA A 324 -34.00 3.32 9.04
CA ALA A 324 -35.26 4.00 9.34
C ALA A 324 -36.41 3.02 9.52
N LYS A 325 -37.31 3.38 10.44
CA LYS A 325 -38.60 2.73 10.66
C LYS A 325 -39.73 3.67 10.23
N VAL A 326 -40.61 3.18 9.38
CA VAL A 326 -41.82 3.86 8.90
C VAL A 326 -43.02 3.28 9.63
N MET A 327 -43.65 4.10 10.47
CA MET A 327 -44.81 3.72 11.29
C MET A 327 -46.09 4.21 10.64
N GLY A 328 -47.03 3.30 10.40
CA GLY A 328 -48.30 3.61 9.74
C GLY A 328 -48.29 3.50 8.22
N VAL A 329 -49.33 4.05 7.61
CA VAL A 329 -49.62 4.05 6.16
C VAL A 329 -50.00 5.47 5.76
N SER A 330 -49.58 5.88 4.56
CA SER A 330 -49.98 7.20 4.03
C SER A 330 -51.40 7.19 3.48
N LYS A 331 -52.10 8.32 3.66
CA LYS A 331 -53.40 8.58 3.03
C LYS A 331 -53.32 8.50 1.51
N ASP A 332 -52.20 8.91 0.92
CA ASP A 332 -51.91 8.56 -0.47
C ASP A 332 -51.39 7.12 -0.52
N THR A 333 -52.34 6.19 -0.57
CA THR A 333 -52.03 4.76 -0.67
C THR A 333 -51.19 4.45 -1.91
N LYS A 334 -51.38 5.17 -3.03
CA LYS A 334 -50.63 4.91 -4.26
C LYS A 334 -49.17 5.30 -4.09
N GLU A 335 -48.90 6.46 -3.48
CA GLU A 335 -47.55 6.91 -3.16
C GLU A 335 -46.86 5.98 -2.17
N TYR A 336 -47.53 5.60 -1.08
CA TYR A 336 -47.01 4.67 -0.08
C TYR A 336 -46.49 3.37 -0.71
N TRP A 337 -47.34 2.68 -1.49
CA TRP A 337 -46.94 1.45 -2.17
C TRP A 337 -45.87 1.71 -3.22
N ASN A 338 -45.89 2.85 -3.91
CA ASN A 338 -44.86 3.19 -4.88
C ASN A 338 -43.48 3.32 -4.24
N ARG A 339 -43.37 4.01 -3.09
CA ARG A 339 -42.11 4.18 -2.35
C ARG A 339 -41.60 2.83 -1.83
N LEU A 340 -42.45 2.04 -1.18
CA LEU A 340 -42.11 0.70 -0.70
C LEU A 340 -41.69 -0.24 -1.83
N HIS A 341 -42.47 -0.33 -2.91
CA HIS A 341 -42.16 -1.20 -4.05
C HIS A 341 -40.89 -0.74 -4.75
N THR A 342 -40.65 0.56 -4.88
CA THR A 342 -39.42 1.04 -5.52
C THR A 342 -38.19 0.67 -4.69
N ALA A 343 -38.26 0.81 -3.35
CA ALA A 343 -37.20 0.36 -2.47
C ALA A 343 -36.97 -1.17 -2.55
N ALA A 344 -38.03 -1.96 -2.70
CA ALA A 344 -37.98 -3.42 -2.76
C ALA A 344 -37.54 -4.00 -4.12
N ASP A 345 -37.57 -3.21 -5.21
CA ASP A 345 -37.40 -3.67 -6.60
C ASP A 345 -35.96 -3.51 -7.13
N TYR A 346 -35.04 -2.94 -6.34
CA TYR A 346 -33.62 -2.88 -6.71
C TYR A 346 -33.00 -4.28 -6.70
N GLN A 347 -32.06 -4.51 -7.63
CA GLN A 347 -31.35 -5.80 -7.74
C GLN A 347 -30.61 -6.16 -6.45
N GLU A 348 -30.04 -5.16 -5.78
CA GLU A 348 -29.30 -5.28 -4.52
C GLU A 348 -30.19 -5.17 -3.27
N THR A 349 -31.49 -5.52 -3.39
CA THR A 349 -32.43 -5.51 -2.26
C THR A 349 -32.85 -6.90 -1.83
N HIS A 350 -32.89 -7.12 -0.52
CA HIS A 350 -33.55 -8.26 0.08
C HIS A 350 -34.79 -7.81 0.85
N MET A 351 -35.94 -8.43 0.54
CA MET A 351 -37.21 -8.14 1.17
C MET A 351 -37.55 -9.19 2.23
N ILE A 352 -37.72 -8.78 3.48
CA ILE A 352 -38.18 -9.62 4.59
C ILE A 352 -39.67 -9.40 4.84
N ARG A 353 -40.43 -10.50 4.83
CA ARG A 353 -41.89 -10.50 5.05
C ARG A 353 -42.34 -11.55 6.05
N SER A 354 -41.42 -12.26 6.69
CA SER A 354 -41.71 -13.27 7.71
C SER A 354 -40.67 -13.13 8.82
N PHE A 355 -41.13 -13.26 10.06
CA PHE A 355 -40.32 -13.11 11.26
C PHE A 355 -40.47 -14.35 12.16
N PRO A 356 -39.42 -14.74 12.90
CA PRO A 356 -38.05 -14.24 12.79
C PRO A 356 -37.43 -14.58 11.42
N PHE A 357 -36.48 -13.75 10.96
CA PHE A 357 -35.73 -13.99 9.72
C PHE A 357 -34.32 -14.53 9.97
N THR A 358 -33.93 -14.62 11.24
CA THR A 358 -32.71 -15.26 11.72
C THR A 358 -33.04 -16.46 12.60
N GLU A 359 -32.06 -17.36 12.76
CA GLU A 359 -32.11 -18.42 13.76
C GLU A 359 -31.17 -18.07 14.91
N GLU A 360 -31.69 -18.03 16.13
CA GLU A 360 -30.87 -17.69 17.30
C GLU A 360 -29.93 -18.83 17.67
N LEU A 361 -28.62 -18.56 17.60
CA LEU A 361 -27.62 -19.49 18.15
C LEU A 361 -27.64 -19.45 19.67
N LYS A 362 -27.78 -20.61 20.30
CA LYS A 362 -27.84 -20.76 21.78
C LYS A 362 -26.55 -21.27 22.42
N ALA A 363 -25.56 -21.69 21.62
CA ALA A 363 -24.29 -22.20 22.12
C ALA A 363 -23.51 -21.15 22.94
N ASN A 364 -22.65 -21.61 23.86
CA ASN A 364 -21.83 -20.74 24.71
C ASN A 364 -20.54 -20.32 24.00
N TYR A 365 -20.36 -19.01 23.75
CA TYR A 365 -19.24 -18.46 23.00
C TYR A 365 -18.21 -17.74 23.89
N GLN A 366 -18.32 -17.83 25.23
CA GLN A 366 -17.43 -17.14 26.17
C GLN A 366 -15.94 -17.40 25.90
N TYR A 367 -15.58 -18.66 25.66
CA TYR A 367 -14.20 -19.07 25.39
C TYR A 367 -13.74 -18.57 24.01
N HIS A 368 -14.55 -18.78 22.98
CA HIS A 368 -14.24 -18.32 21.61
C HIS A 368 -14.04 -16.82 21.54
N TYR A 369 -14.91 -16.04 22.20
CA TYR A 369 -14.77 -14.59 22.29
C TYR A 369 -13.46 -14.20 22.96
N SER A 370 -13.14 -14.81 24.11
CA SER A 370 -11.93 -14.46 24.89
C SER A 370 -10.64 -14.81 24.15
N GLN A 371 -10.62 -15.86 23.32
CA GLN A 371 -9.44 -16.27 22.56
C GLN A 371 -9.07 -15.34 21.40
N VAL A 372 -10.05 -14.62 20.85
CA VAL A 372 -9.83 -13.74 19.69
C VAL A 372 -9.55 -12.30 20.08
N LEU A 373 -9.49 -11.98 21.38
CA LEU A 373 -9.17 -10.63 21.84
C LEU A 373 -7.67 -10.34 21.71
N ASN A 374 -7.34 -9.08 21.42
CA ASN A 374 -6.00 -8.52 21.53
C ASN A 374 -5.72 -8.02 22.96
N GLU A 375 -4.56 -7.40 23.17
CA GLU A 375 -4.12 -6.89 24.47
C GLU A 375 -5.01 -5.75 24.99
N GLU A 376 -5.64 -5.01 24.08
CA GLU A 376 -6.59 -3.94 24.36
C GLU A 376 -8.02 -4.43 24.62
N GLY A 377 -8.27 -5.73 24.55
CA GLY A 377 -9.59 -6.34 24.77
C GLY A 377 -10.57 -6.17 23.60
N ALA A 378 -10.10 -5.74 22.42
CA ALA A 378 -10.85 -5.73 21.17
C ALA A 378 -10.66 -7.02 20.38
N ILE A 379 -11.61 -7.38 19.52
CA ILE A 379 -11.46 -8.56 18.65
C ILE A 379 -10.40 -8.28 17.59
N ASP A 380 -9.38 -9.15 17.54
CA ASP A 380 -8.39 -9.22 16.48
C ASP A 380 -8.97 -9.98 15.28
N ALA A 381 -9.08 -9.28 14.14
CA ALA A 381 -9.71 -9.81 12.94
C ALA A 381 -8.99 -11.05 12.38
N ASP A 382 -7.66 -11.10 12.47
CA ASP A 382 -6.88 -12.24 11.96
C ASP A 382 -7.00 -13.45 12.89
N ARG A 383 -7.02 -13.26 14.20
CA ARG A 383 -7.32 -14.33 15.17
C ARG A 383 -8.73 -14.89 14.95
N LEU A 384 -9.72 -14.02 14.73
CA LEU A 384 -11.10 -14.45 14.45
C LEU A 384 -11.20 -15.27 13.17
N LYS A 385 -10.61 -14.81 12.05
CA LYS A 385 -10.61 -15.54 10.76
C LYS A 385 -9.94 -16.91 10.85
N ARG A 386 -8.92 -17.06 11.69
CA ARG A 386 -8.21 -18.34 11.93
C ARG A 386 -8.93 -19.27 12.90
N SER A 387 -9.91 -18.78 13.64
CA SER A 387 -10.63 -19.56 14.64
C SER A 387 -11.45 -20.70 14.00
N ASN A 388 -11.82 -21.68 14.82
CA ASN A 388 -12.63 -22.82 14.40
C ASN A 388 -14.11 -22.46 14.15
N ILE A 389 -14.59 -21.36 14.72
CA ILE A 389 -15.98 -20.90 14.55
C ILE A 389 -16.19 -20.08 13.27
N TRP A 390 -15.11 -19.67 12.58
CA TRP A 390 -15.21 -18.85 11.36
C TRP A 390 -15.84 -19.62 10.19
N GLN A 391 -17.08 -19.28 9.84
CA GLN A 391 -17.85 -19.93 8.77
C GLN A 391 -17.65 -19.30 7.38
N TYR A 392 -17.02 -18.13 7.30
CA TYR A 392 -16.99 -17.31 6.09
C TYR A 392 -15.76 -17.54 5.20
N LYS A 393 -15.08 -18.69 5.35
CA LYS A 393 -13.83 -19.01 4.62
C LYS A 393 -13.97 -19.06 3.10
N HIS A 394 -15.18 -19.28 2.61
CA HIS A 394 -15.50 -19.34 1.18
C HIS A 394 -15.62 -17.94 0.53
N LEU A 395 -15.70 -16.87 1.33
CA LEU A 395 -15.79 -15.50 0.83
C LEU A 395 -14.42 -14.95 0.40
N PRO A 396 -14.37 -13.92 -0.47
CA PRO A 396 -13.13 -13.19 -0.76
C PRO A 396 -12.45 -12.64 0.50
N SER A 397 -11.11 -12.56 0.51
CA SER A 397 -10.31 -12.13 1.66
C SER A 397 -10.67 -10.73 2.18
N GLY A 398 -10.92 -9.78 1.27
CA GLY A 398 -11.38 -8.42 1.62
C GLY A 398 -12.71 -8.45 2.38
N VAL A 399 -13.70 -9.20 1.86
CA VAL A 399 -15.02 -9.35 2.50
C VAL A 399 -14.92 -10.05 3.86
N GLN A 400 -14.09 -11.08 3.98
CA GLN A 400 -13.84 -11.74 5.27
C GLN A 400 -13.27 -10.76 6.30
N SER A 401 -12.33 -9.92 5.89
CA SER A 401 -11.70 -8.92 6.75
C SER A 401 -12.70 -7.83 7.14
N ALA A 402 -13.52 -7.36 6.20
CA ALA A 402 -14.61 -6.43 6.47
C ALA A 402 -15.61 -6.99 7.49
N ILE A 403 -16.08 -8.23 7.33
CA ILE A 403 -16.99 -8.87 8.29
C ILE A 403 -16.34 -8.96 9.68
N ALA A 404 -15.09 -9.41 9.77
CA ALA A 404 -14.40 -9.53 11.06
C ALA A 404 -14.24 -8.18 11.77
N ASN A 405 -13.89 -7.13 11.03
CA ASN A 405 -13.78 -5.77 11.56
C ASN A 405 -15.14 -5.22 12.02
N VAL A 406 -16.22 -5.47 11.27
CA VAL A 406 -17.58 -5.09 11.66
C VAL A 406 -18.05 -5.84 12.90
N ILE A 407 -17.73 -7.13 13.05
CA ILE A 407 -17.99 -7.88 14.29
C ILE A 407 -17.26 -7.22 15.47
N SER A 408 -16.00 -6.82 15.28
CA SER A 408 -15.20 -6.15 16.31
C SER A 408 -15.81 -4.81 16.72
N ASP A 409 -16.19 -3.95 15.76
CA ASP A 409 -16.83 -2.67 16.07
C ASP A 409 -18.21 -2.85 16.73
N MET A 410 -19.01 -3.79 16.22
CA MET A 410 -20.32 -4.12 16.79
C MET A 410 -20.20 -4.61 18.24
N CYS A 411 -19.20 -5.41 18.59
CA CYS A 411 -19.00 -5.84 19.98
C CYS A 411 -18.57 -4.68 20.89
N ARG A 412 -17.82 -3.71 20.36
CA ARG A 412 -17.35 -2.53 21.10
C ARG A 412 -18.45 -1.48 21.26
N ASN A 413 -19.26 -1.29 20.23
CA ASN A 413 -20.30 -0.28 20.11
C ASN A 413 -21.63 -0.97 19.78
N PRO A 414 -22.26 -1.67 20.74
CA PRO A 414 -23.32 -2.65 20.49
C PRO A 414 -24.59 -2.08 19.86
N GLY A 415 -25.07 -0.91 20.30
CA GLY A 415 -26.39 -0.39 19.88
C GLY A 415 -27.58 -1.27 20.27
N LEU A 416 -27.33 -2.45 20.86
CA LEU A 416 -28.29 -3.40 21.38
C LEU A 416 -28.60 -3.06 22.84
N LYS A 417 -29.88 -3.00 23.17
CA LYS A 417 -30.36 -2.84 24.55
C LYS A 417 -29.98 -4.07 25.38
N ALA A 418 -29.42 -3.79 26.55
CA ALA A 418 -29.08 -4.82 27.53
C ALA A 418 -30.35 -5.39 28.17
N LEU A 419 -30.38 -6.70 28.41
CA LEU A 419 -31.43 -7.33 29.21
C LEU A 419 -31.27 -6.96 30.69
N PRO A 420 -32.34 -7.07 31.51
CA PRO A 420 -32.25 -6.84 32.94
C PRO A 420 -31.15 -7.70 33.60
N GLY A 421 -30.13 -7.04 34.15
CA GLY A 421 -28.99 -7.69 34.81
C GLY A 421 -27.87 -8.19 33.89
N GLU A 422 -27.98 -8.00 32.57
CA GLU A 422 -26.95 -8.37 31.60
C GLU A 422 -25.80 -7.34 31.60
N GLN A 423 -24.56 -7.82 31.67
CA GLN A 423 -23.40 -6.95 31.60
C GLN A 423 -23.04 -6.61 30.15
N ALA A 424 -22.34 -5.49 29.95
CA ALA A 424 -21.88 -5.08 28.61
C ALA A 424 -21.07 -6.18 27.90
N ARG A 425 -20.27 -6.95 28.65
CA ARG A 425 -19.52 -8.08 28.11
C ARG A 425 -20.42 -9.21 27.61
N ASP A 426 -21.50 -9.51 28.32
CA ASP A 426 -22.43 -10.58 27.95
C ASP A 426 -23.19 -10.21 26.67
N ALA A 427 -23.60 -8.94 26.55
CA ALA A 427 -24.19 -8.40 25.33
C ALA A 427 -23.20 -8.45 24.15
N ALA A 428 -21.92 -8.10 24.36
CA ALA A 428 -20.90 -8.22 23.32
C ALA A 428 -20.70 -9.67 22.86
N ILE A 429 -20.69 -10.64 23.78
CA ILE A 429 -20.58 -12.06 23.45
C ILE A 429 -21.83 -12.56 22.71
N TYR A 430 -23.02 -12.06 23.08
CA TYR A 430 -24.25 -12.34 22.35
C TYR A 430 -24.14 -11.88 20.89
N LEU A 431 -23.73 -10.63 20.67
CA LEU A 431 -23.59 -10.06 19.33
C LEU A 431 -22.52 -10.78 18.51
N PHE A 432 -21.36 -11.04 19.11
CA PHE A 432 -20.30 -11.86 18.51
C PHE A 432 -20.84 -13.19 18.00
N ARG A 433 -21.57 -13.91 18.84
CA ARG A 433 -22.16 -15.20 18.50
C ARG A 433 -23.11 -15.10 17.31
N GLN A 434 -24.07 -14.18 17.33
CA GLN A 434 -25.03 -14.07 16.22
C GLN A 434 -24.36 -13.62 14.92
N ALA A 435 -23.41 -12.68 14.98
CA ALA A 435 -22.74 -12.15 13.79
C ALA A 435 -21.74 -13.14 13.15
N THR A 436 -21.28 -14.15 13.87
CA THR A 436 -20.45 -15.24 13.30
C THR A 436 -21.25 -16.28 12.50
N ASN A 437 -22.58 -16.19 12.50
CA ASN A 437 -23.46 -17.11 11.76
C ASN A 437 -24.67 -16.38 11.13
N LEU A 438 -24.38 -15.47 10.20
CA LEU A 438 -25.42 -14.74 9.47
C LEU A 438 -26.12 -15.65 8.44
N PRO A 439 -27.43 -15.49 8.23
CA PRO A 439 -28.16 -16.17 7.17
C PRO A 439 -27.54 -15.92 5.78
N ALA A 440 -27.62 -16.93 4.91
CA ALA A 440 -27.04 -16.86 3.55
C ALA A 440 -27.58 -15.68 2.72
N SER A 441 -28.85 -15.28 2.90
CA SER A 441 -29.44 -14.13 2.21
C SER A 441 -28.77 -12.80 2.61
N LEU A 442 -28.39 -12.64 3.88
CA LEU A 442 -27.69 -11.45 4.36
C LEU A 442 -26.23 -11.44 3.90
N LEU A 443 -25.58 -12.61 3.90
CA LEU A 443 -24.23 -12.76 3.32
C LEU A 443 -24.21 -12.45 1.82
N GLN A 444 -25.29 -12.74 1.10
CA GLN A 444 -25.40 -12.39 -0.32
C GLN A 444 -25.44 -10.87 -0.52
N LEU A 445 -26.21 -10.13 0.31
CA LEU A 445 -26.22 -8.66 0.27
C LEU A 445 -24.81 -8.07 0.49
N ILE A 446 -24.11 -8.59 1.50
CA ILE A 446 -22.74 -8.18 1.83
C ILE A 446 -21.79 -8.40 0.65
N GLN A 447 -21.89 -9.55 -0.02
CA GLN A 447 -21.03 -9.88 -1.17
C GLN A 447 -21.30 -9.03 -2.40
N THR A 448 -22.54 -8.54 -2.58
CA THR A 448 -22.91 -7.64 -3.68
C THR A 448 -22.53 -6.18 -3.42
N PHE A 449 -22.02 -5.85 -2.22
CA PHE A 449 -21.75 -4.49 -1.84
C PHE A 449 -20.44 -3.98 -2.46
N ASP A 450 -20.58 -3.18 -3.51
CA ASP A 450 -19.51 -2.29 -3.98
C ASP A 450 -19.61 -0.94 -3.25
N TYR A 451 -18.68 -0.68 -2.32
CA TYR A 451 -18.81 0.38 -1.32
C TYR A 451 -19.00 1.79 -1.89
N ALA A 452 -18.52 2.09 -3.10
CA ALA A 452 -18.74 3.38 -3.74
C ALA A 452 -20.05 3.44 -4.55
N GLN A 453 -20.54 2.30 -5.02
CA GLN A 453 -21.64 2.23 -5.99
C GLN A 453 -22.99 2.07 -5.28
N THR A 454 -23.81 1.09 -5.68
CA THR A 454 -25.14 0.89 -5.12
C THR A 454 -25.04 0.33 -3.71
N VAL A 455 -25.63 1.03 -2.73
CA VAL A 455 -25.77 0.52 -1.37
C VAL A 455 -26.87 -0.56 -1.33
N PRO A 456 -26.56 -1.80 -0.92
CA PRO A 456 -27.55 -2.86 -0.75
C PRO A 456 -28.61 -2.46 0.27
N LYS A 457 -29.80 -3.03 0.13
CA LYS A 457 -30.95 -2.67 0.96
C LYS A 457 -31.58 -3.89 1.60
N LEU A 458 -31.93 -3.75 2.87
CA LEU A 458 -32.81 -4.66 3.57
C LEU A 458 -34.13 -3.93 3.82
N VAL A 459 -35.17 -4.35 3.10
CA VAL A 459 -36.52 -3.80 3.28
C VAL A 459 -37.33 -4.81 4.09
N LEU A 460 -37.87 -4.37 5.21
CA LEU A 460 -38.65 -5.20 6.11
C LEU A 460 -40.10 -4.71 6.11
N TYR A 461 -41.05 -5.64 6.07
CA TYR A 461 -42.47 -5.31 6.20
C TYR A 461 -43.09 -6.16 7.31
N HIS A 462 -43.27 -5.54 8.47
CA HIS A 462 -43.69 -6.20 9.69
C HIS A 462 -45.10 -5.76 10.08
N THR A 463 -46.00 -6.73 10.24
CA THR A 463 -47.43 -6.49 10.53
C THR A 463 -47.90 -7.23 11.78
N GLU A 464 -46.97 -7.82 12.54
CA GLU A 464 -47.16 -8.75 13.68
C GLU A 464 -47.87 -10.06 13.34
N GLN A 465 -48.72 -10.07 12.32
CA GLN A 465 -49.37 -11.28 11.80
C GLN A 465 -48.38 -12.21 11.11
N ASN A 466 -47.23 -11.68 10.68
CA ASN A 466 -46.17 -12.41 10.01
C ASN A 466 -45.03 -12.82 10.94
N GLY A 467 -45.34 -13.01 12.23
CA GLY A 467 -44.42 -13.45 13.26
C GLY A 467 -43.83 -12.29 14.09
N GLU A 468 -43.06 -12.64 15.11
CA GLU A 468 -42.45 -11.68 16.04
C GLU A 468 -40.99 -11.43 15.68
N LEU A 469 -40.58 -10.16 15.73
CA LEU A 469 -39.18 -9.77 15.62
C LEU A 469 -38.43 -10.16 16.89
N THR A 470 -37.27 -10.77 16.73
CA THR A 470 -36.48 -11.30 17.85
C THR A 470 -35.21 -10.49 18.13
N ARG A 471 -34.59 -10.74 19.29
CA ARG A 471 -33.28 -10.15 19.62
C ARG A 471 -32.18 -10.56 18.63
N SER A 472 -32.27 -11.76 18.06
CA SER A 472 -31.33 -12.24 17.03
C SER A 472 -31.50 -11.46 15.71
N ASP A 473 -32.75 -11.16 15.34
CA ASP A 473 -33.04 -10.29 14.19
C ASP A 473 -32.46 -8.89 14.40
N ALA A 474 -32.64 -8.32 15.59
CA ALA A 474 -32.06 -7.02 15.95
C ALA A 474 -30.52 -7.01 15.88
N ALA A 475 -29.85 -8.09 16.30
CA ALA A 475 -28.41 -8.24 16.12
C ALA A 475 -28.01 -8.25 14.64
N ALA A 476 -28.76 -8.95 13.78
CA ALA A 476 -28.49 -8.93 12.34
C ALA A 476 -28.71 -7.54 11.71
N LEU A 477 -29.75 -6.80 12.12
CA LEU A 477 -29.97 -5.41 11.68
C LEU A 477 -28.82 -4.49 12.09
N LEU A 478 -28.35 -4.58 13.33
CA LEU A 478 -27.20 -3.81 13.82
C LEU A 478 -25.93 -4.15 13.04
N PHE A 479 -25.67 -5.43 12.78
CA PHE A 479 -24.54 -5.86 11.96
C PHE A 479 -24.58 -5.22 10.57
N LEU A 480 -25.74 -5.30 9.89
CA LEU A 480 -25.91 -4.74 8.54
C LEU A 480 -25.80 -3.22 8.53
N ASN A 481 -26.34 -2.54 9.55
CA ASN A 481 -26.17 -1.09 9.71
C ASN A 481 -24.69 -0.73 9.86
N LYS A 482 -23.94 -1.46 10.69
CA LYS A 482 -22.49 -1.27 10.87
C LYS A 482 -21.69 -1.57 9.60
N PHE A 483 -22.15 -2.51 8.79
CA PHE A 483 -21.57 -2.81 7.48
C PHE A 483 -21.86 -1.72 6.43
N GLY A 484 -22.89 -0.90 6.64
CA GLY A 484 -23.28 0.20 5.75
C GLY A 484 -24.46 -0.11 4.82
N VAL A 485 -25.25 -1.14 5.12
CA VAL A 485 -26.46 -1.50 4.36
C VAL A 485 -27.60 -0.53 4.71
N ASP A 486 -28.43 -0.18 3.72
CA ASP A 486 -29.65 0.59 3.96
C ASP A 486 -30.74 -0.32 4.55
N ILE A 487 -31.34 0.08 5.66
CA ILE A 487 -32.39 -0.68 6.35
C ILE A 487 -33.65 0.18 6.41
N ILE A 488 -34.74 -0.32 5.83
CA ILE A 488 -36.04 0.35 5.85
C ILE A 488 -37.10 -0.62 6.38
N LEU A 489 -37.58 -0.38 7.59
CA LEU A 489 -38.62 -1.19 8.24
C LEU A 489 -39.98 -0.50 8.13
N TYR A 490 -40.93 -1.10 7.44
CA TYR A 490 -42.32 -0.69 7.45
C TYR A 490 -43.09 -1.44 8.52
N ASN A 491 -43.76 -0.68 9.40
CA ASN A 491 -44.66 -1.19 10.43
C ASN A 491 -46.03 -0.48 10.30
N PRO A 492 -46.93 -0.99 9.45
CA PRO A 492 -48.27 -0.40 9.25
C PRO A 492 -49.14 -0.27 10.51
N PRO A 493 -49.08 -1.20 11.49
CA PRO A 493 -49.83 -1.05 12.75
C PRO A 493 -49.33 0.11 13.64
N GLY A 494 -48.08 0.55 13.47
CA GLY A 494 -47.45 1.56 14.32
C GLY A 494 -47.14 1.05 15.73
N HIS A 495 -46.82 -0.24 15.85
CA HIS A 495 -46.45 -0.86 17.12
C HIS A 495 -44.94 -0.85 17.33
N GLN A 496 -44.51 -1.07 18.57
CA GLN A 496 -43.10 -1.25 18.91
C GLN A 496 -42.62 -2.64 18.46
N ASP A 497 -41.42 -2.71 17.92
CA ASP A 497 -40.76 -3.96 17.51
C ASP A 497 -39.24 -3.88 17.75
N ILE A 498 -38.47 -3.24 16.86
CA ILE A 498 -37.03 -3.09 17.00
C ILE A 498 -36.65 -2.23 18.21
N GLU A 499 -37.54 -1.33 18.67
CA GLU A 499 -37.37 -0.52 19.87
C GLU A 499 -37.18 -1.36 21.14
N HIS A 500 -37.67 -2.61 21.15
CA HIS A 500 -37.49 -3.50 22.28
C HIS A 500 -36.04 -3.98 22.43
N TYR A 501 -35.26 -3.92 21.35
CA TYR A 501 -33.93 -4.53 21.28
C TYR A 501 -32.82 -3.56 20.88
N ILE A 502 -33.13 -2.49 20.15
CA ILE A 502 -32.16 -1.54 19.58
C ILE A 502 -32.34 -0.16 20.23
N GLU A 503 -31.23 0.47 20.58
CA GLU A 503 -31.19 1.85 21.09
C GLU A 503 -31.74 2.83 20.03
N GLU A 504 -32.62 3.75 20.43
CA GLU A 504 -33.30 4.67 19.51
C GLU A 504 -32.33 5.63 18.79
N SER A 505 -31.10 5.76 19.29
CA SER A 505 -30.05 6.53 18.62
C SER A 505 -29.54 5.91 17.31
N GLN A 506 -29.88 4.64 17.05
CA GLN A 506 -29.35 3.88 15.90
C GLN A 506 -30.20 4.02 14.63
N PHE A 507 -31.44 4.50 14.73
CA PHE A 507 -32.36 4.58 13.58
C PHE A 507 -33.33 5.76 13.70
N ASP A 508 -33.85 6.21 12.57
CA ASP A 508 -34.91 7.22 12.52
C ASP A 508 -36.30 6.58 12.59
N VAL A 509 -37.27 7.30 13.15
CA VAL A 509 -38.69 6.91 13.14
C VAL A 509 -39.50 7.96 12.38
N HIS A 510 -40.22 7.51 11.36
CA HIS A 510 -41.11 8.35 10.56
C HIS A 510 -42.56 7.91 10.76
N TRP A 511 -43.37 8.81 11.30
CA TRP A 511 -44.80 8.59 11.51
C TRP A 511 -45.60 9.02 10.28
N LEU A 512 -46.43 8.12 9.78
CA LEU A 512 -47.42 8.39 8.74
C LEU A 512 -48.81 8.63 9.36
N GLU A 513 -49.77 8.99 8.53
CA GLU A 513 -51.05 9.54 8.96
C GLU A 513 -51.99 8.51 9.59
N ASP A 514 -52.02 7.27 9.07
CA ASP A 514 -53.01 6.26 9.46
C ASP A 514 -52.35 4.96 9.96
N MET A 515 -52.90 4.35 11.02
CA MET A 515 -52.43 3.06 11.55
C MET A 515 -53.35 1.93 11.08
N VAL A 516 -52.78 0.90 10.45
CA VAL A 516 -53.53 -0.18 9.79
C VAL A 516 -53.07 -1.55 10.28
N PHE A 517 -53.88 -2.19 11.13
CA PHE A 517 -53.56 -3.44 11.83
C PHE A 517 -53.60 -4.71 10.96
N ARG A 518 -54.24 -4.67 9.79
CA ARG A 518 -54.36 -5.82 8.86
C ARG A 518 -53.93 -5.46 7.45
N GLN A 519 -52.83 -4.73 7.33
CA GLN A 519 -52.32 -4.32 6.02
C GLN A 519 -51.38 -5.40 5.46
N GLU A 520 -51.92 -6.41 4.78
CA GLU A 520 -51.08 -7.36 4.05
C GLU A 520 -50.23 -6.65 2.97
N TYR A 521 -49.04 -7.20 2.71
CA TYR A 521 -48.16 -6.71 1.64
C TYR A 521 -48.85 -6.87 0.28
N LYS A 522 -49.10 -5.77 -0.42
CA LYS A 522 -49.70 -5.79 -1.75
C LYS A 522 -48.61 -6.00 -2.80
N GLU A 523 -48.72 -7.05 -3.60
CA GLU A 523 -47.83 -7.25 -4.74
C GLU A 523 -48.02 -6.14 -5.81
N PRO A 524 -46.94 -5.64 -6.44
CA PRO A 524 -47.07 -4.69 -7.54
C PRO A 524 -47.82 -5.33 -8.72
N SER A 525 -48.74 -4.58 -9.33
CA SER A 525 -49.57 -5.04 -10.45
C SER A 525 -48.73 -5.58 -11.62
N LEU A 526 -49.16 -6.69 -12.24
CA LEU A 526 -48.46 -7.38 -13.34
C LEU A 526 -48.10 -6.48 -14.53
N VAL A 527 -48.95 -5.50 -14.84
CA VAL A 527 -48.71 -4.50 -15.91
C VAL A 527 -47.46 -3.67 -15.61
N ARG A 528 -47.24 -3.30 -14.34
CA ARG A 528 -46.09 -2.51 -13.90
C ARG A 528 -44.78 -3.31 -13.95
N LYS A 529 -44.83 -4.63 -13.73
CA LYS A 529 -43.67 -5.54 -13.92
C LYS A 529 -43.25 -5.59 -15.40
N LEU A 530 -44.21 -5.70 -16.33
CA LEU A 530 -43.94 -5.77 -17.78
C LEU A 530 -43.38 -4.47 -18.38
N PHE A 531 -43.92 -3.30 -18.02
CA PHE A 531 -43.42 -2.02 -18.53
C PHE A 531 -41.99 -1.70 -18.07
N ARG A 532 -41.57 -2.22 -16.90
CA ARG A 532 -40.21 -1.98 -16.34
C ARG A 532 -39.12 -2.86 -16.95
N THR A 533 -39.41 -4.13 -17.28
CA THR A 533 -38.46 -5.01 -17.97
C THR A 533 -38.01 -4.45 -19.32
N ILE A 534 -38.87 -3.64 -19.97
CA ILE A 534 -38.58 -2.99 -21.25
C ILE A 534 -37.64 -1.77 -21.06
N THR A 535 -37.83 -0.98 -20.00
CA THR A 535 -36.97 0.20 -19.70
C THR A 535 -35.59 -0.17 -19.15
N GLN A 536 -35.46 -1.27 -18.40
CA GLN A 536 -34.14 -1.74 -17.93
C GLN A 536 -33.24 -2.24 -19.09
N LYS A 537 -33.83 -2.79 -20.15
CA LYS A 537 -33.09 -3.21 -21.36
C LYS A 537 -32.70 -2.07 -22.30
N GLN A 538 -33.24 -0.86 -22.12
CA GLN A 538 -32.95 0.30 -22.96
C GLN A 538 -31.93 1.27 -22.35
N GLY A 539 -31.47 1.00 -21.12
CA GLY A 539 -30.49 1.82 -20.40
C GLY A 539 -29.16 1.12 -20.09
N GLU A 540 -28.91 -0.05 -20.70
CA GLU A 540 -27.56 -0.68 -20.75
C GLU A 540 -26.72 -0.10 -21.88
#